data_AF-A0A537IEX3-F1
#
_entry.id   AF-A0A537IEX3-F1
#
_cell.length_a   1.000
_cell.length_b   1.000
_cell.length_c   1.000
_cell.angle_alpha   90.00
_cell.angle_beta   90.00
_cell.angle_gamma   90.00
#
_symmetry.space_group_name_H-M   'P 1'
#
loop_
_entity.id
_entity.type
_entity.pdbx_description
1 polymer ?
#
loop_
_entity_poly.entity_id
_entity_poly.type
_entity_poly.pdbx_seq_one_letter_code
_entity_poly.pdbx_strand_id
1 'polypeptide(L)'
;MNRHIIQKQVVELSLSDMKDFHGLADSFTNMIKYAASRLSIQFDKLADEQTIITADYLEIDLGNLDWERQQDHIGDMLVELIVKKVSGLPEKKMEIAAKRSEAMFVLPASMRQWLAWKEYLQTGLMPWFGTEAANQQEWESMLLQSLNMDHDQSTMNIIQDVLMNADARNRLLLVFSSSFIESIAIASGRGSAARLGLLRLQLWMEAEMQMAPDSLEKTARNILLAQLYDNNPAISFIMFIDQLVCVYPQHKWLKTLGNMINPPVFTTVFPQAIQKTIRHFINALLSPAPETEFRTTIRNITDAVELEPHFSSKAFGIIDEKKTIAGRYIGKQLDRQRATTKEKVLSTKQKQEQVLISEKEGTSGDEPLYVPYAGLVIAAPFLPVFFETIGLTDAGIFRNADA
;
A
#
# COMPACT_ATOMS: atom_id res chain seq x y z
N MET A 1 32.53 -2.04 8.94
CA MET A 1 32.08 -0.79 9.58
C MET A 1 30.61 -0.64 9.24
N ASN A 2 29.74 -0.44 10.23
CA ASN A 2 28.31 -0.44 9.99
C ASN A 2 27.90 0.86 9.28
N ARG A 3 26.83 0.78 8.50
CA ARG A 3 26.29 1.96 7.80
C ARG A 3 25.34 2.71 8.73
N HIS A 4 25.74 3.90 9.15
CA HIS A 4 24.92 4.81 9.96
C HIS A 4 24.23 5.83 9.07
N ILE A 5 22.91 5.99 9.21
CA ILE A 5 22.14 6.94 8.40
C ILE A 5 21.27 7.80 9.32
N ILE A 6 21.45 9.12 9.24
CA ILE A 6 20.65 10.09 9.98
C ILE A 6 19.97 11.01 8.95
N GLN A 7 18.64 10.95 8.87
CA GLN A 7 17.89 11.70 7.85
C GLN A 7 17.95 13.21 8.09
N LYS A 8 17.70 13.63 9.32
CA LYS A 8 17.60 15.04 9.69
C LYS A 8 18.13 15.22 11.10
N GLN A 9 18.94 16.25 11.28
CA GLN A 9 19.39 16.73 12.58
C GLN A 9 18.87 18.15 12.74
N VAL A 10 18.28 18.44 13.89
CA VAL A 10 17.82 19.78 14.26
C VAL A 10 18.46 20.11 15.58
N VAL A 11 19.11 21.28 15.64
CA VAL A 11 19.69 21.82 16.87
C VAL A 11 18.94 23.10 17.17
N GLU A 12 18.29 23.15 18.32
CA GLU A 12 17.60 24.34 18.80
C GLU A 12 18.44 24.97 19.92
N LEU A 13 18.83 26.22 19.74
CA LEU A 13 19.63 26.98 20.69
C LEU A 13 18.85 28.20 21.15
N SER A 14 18.76 28.38 22.47
CA SER A 14 18.23 29.59 23.07
C SER A 14 19.38 30.37 23.69
N LEU A 15 19.65 31.57 23.16
CA LEU A 15 20.75 32.42 23.62
C LEU A 15 20.24 33.54 24.51
N SER A 16 20.99 33.86 25.57
CA SER A 16 20.70 34.97 26.47
C SER A 16 21.11 36.34 25.89
N ASP A 17 22.10 36.37 24.99
CA ASP A 17 22.52 37.54 24.22
C ASP A 17 22.68 37.14 22.74
N MET A 18 22.24 38.01 21.82
CA MET A 18 22.29 37.81 20.37
C MET A 18 23.65 38.19 19.76
N LYS A 19 24.53 38.82 20.55
CA LYS A 19 25.88 39.17 20.09
C LYS A 19 26.67 37.89 19.82
N ASP A 20 26.97 37.65 18.55
CA ASP A 20 27.77 36.52 18.04
C ASP A 20 27.04 35.18 17.79
N PHE A 21 25.75 35.23 17.44
CA PHE A 21 25.01 34.04 16.99
C PHE A 21 25.73 33.27 15.87
N HIS A 22 26.34 33.98 14.90
CA HIS A 22 27.01 33.36 13.76
C HIS A 22 28.28 32.59 14.17
N GLY A 23 29.14 33.18 15.01
CA GLY A 23 30.34 32.50 15.50
C GLY A 23 30.01 31.27 16.33
N LEU A 24 28.94 31.35 17.13
CA LEU A 24 28.43 30.22 17.89
C LEU A 24 27.89 29.10 16.98
N ALA A 25 27.11 29.44 15.96
CA ALA A 25 26.54 28.48 15.02
C ALA A 25 27.62 27.71 14.23
N ASP A 26 28.68 28.41 13.81
CA ASP A 26 29.83 27.79 13.13
C ASP A 26 30.59 26.84 14.07
N SER A 27 30.76 27.26 15.33
CA SER A 27 31.42 26.44 16.35
C SER A 27 30.61 25.18 16.67
N PHE A 28 29.29 25.31 16.83
CA PHE A 28 28.38 24.18 16.98
C PHE A 28 28.44 23.24 15.77
N THR A 29 28.52 23.78 14.55
CA THR A 29 28.64 22.96 13.33
C THR A 29 29.90 22.10 13.36
N ASN A 30 31.04 22.66 13.77
CA ASN A 30 32.29 21.91 13.89
C ASN A 30 32.24 20.87 15.02
N MET A 31 31.62 21.23 16.15
CA MET A 31 31.39 20.31 17.26
C MET A 31 30.48 19.13 16.87
N ILE A 32 29.41 19.36 16.09
CA ILE A 32 28.55 18.29 15.58
C ILE A 32 29.31 17.36 14.64
N LYS A 33 30.18 17.91 13.77
CA LYS A 33 31.06 17.08 12.91
C LYS A 33 32.01 16.21 13.75
N TYR A 34 32.59 16.77 14.81
CA TYR A 34 33.41 16.02 15.75
C TYR A 34 32.60 14.90 16.42
N ALA A 35 31.43 15.23 17.00
CA ALA A 35 30.55 14.28 17.64
C ALA A 35 30.11 13.16 16.69
N ALA A 36 29.78 13.48 15.43
CA ALA A 36 29.39 12.49 14.41
C ALA A 36 30.48 11.43 14.16
N SER A 37 31.75 11.85 14.10
CA SER A 37 32.87 10.92 13.93
C SER A 37 33.01 9.93 15.10
N ARG A 38 32.74 10.42 16.32
CA ARG A 38 32.83 9.64 17.57
C ARG A 38 31.61 8.75 17.74
N LEU A 39 30.42 9.24 17.39
CA LEU A 39 29.18 8.47 17.38
C LEU A 39 29.27 7.27 16.46
N SER A 40 29.90 7.40 15.29
CA SER A 40 30.12 6.27 14.37
C SER A 40 30.79 5.08 15.05
N ILE A 41 31.85 5.34 15.84
CA ILE A 41 32.58 4.31 16.60
C ILE A 41 31.70 3.68 17.69
N GLN A 42 30.81 4.46 18.31
CA GLN A 42 29.93 3.94 19.36
C GLN A 42 28.75 3.16 18.78
N PHE A 43 28.16 3.63 17.68
CA PHE A 43 27.06 2.95 16.99
C PHE A 43 27.51 1.63 16.35
N ASP A 44 28.75 1.54 15.87
CA ASP A 44 29.36 0.27 15.43
C ASP A 44 29.37 -0.81 16.53
N LYS A 45 29.30 -0.43 17.82
CA LYS A 45 29.25 -1.37 18.94
C LYS A 45 27.82 -1.75 19.34
N LEU A 46 26.82 -0.99 18.90
CA LEU A 46 25.42 -1.20 19.31
C LEU A 46 24.71 -2.23 18.43
N ALA A 47 25.00 -2.25 17.13
CA ALA A 47 24.41 -3.19 16.18
C ALA A 47 25.47 -4.16 15.66
N ASP A 48 25.10 -5.43 15.50
CA ASP A 48 25.90 -6.39 14.76
C ASP A 48 25.64 -6.28 13.24
N GLU A 49 26.35 -7.06 12.43
CA GLU A 49 26.20 -7.04 10.97
C GLU A 49 24.85 -7.62 10.50
N GLN A 50 24.08 -8.25 11.39
CA GLN A 50 22.84 -8.95 11.06
C GLN A 50 21.60 -8.19 11.49
N THR A 51 21.75 -7.08 12.22
CA THR A 51 20.67 -6.29 12.78
C THR A 51 20.74 -4.85 12.29
N ILE A 52 19.57 -4.25 12.14
CA ILE A 52 19.38 -2.82 11.98
C ILE A 52 18.71 -2.29 13.24
N ILE A 53 19.21 -1.16 13.70
CA ILE A 53 18.60 -0.41 14.78
C ILE A 53 17.99 0.83 14.17
N THR A 54 16.68 0.99 14.32
CA THR A 54 15.96 2.18 13.85
C THR A 54 15.31 2.90 15.02
N ALA A 55 15.30 4.23 14.93
CA ALA A 55 14.55 5.10 15.82
C ALA A 55 13.97 6.23 14.97
N ASP A 56 12.66 6.44 15.08
CA ASP A 56 11.98 7.47 14.27
C ASP A 56 12.33 8.88 14.75
N TYR A 57 12.56 9.03 16.06
CA TYR A 57 12.82 10.30 16.70
C TYR A 57 13.69 10.10 17.95
N LEU A 58 14.65 10.99 18.14
CA LEU A 58 15.53 11.02 19.31
C LEU A 58 15.72 12.48 19.72
N GLU A 59 15.21 12.85 20.89
CA GLU A 59 15.43 14.16 21.49
C GLU A 59 16.52 14.08 22.57
N ILE A 60 17.47 15.01 22.51
CA ILE A 60 18.59 15.12 23.45
C ILE A 60 18.56 16.52 24.03
N ASP A 61 18.27 16.60 25.31
CA ASP A 61 18.38 17.84 26.08
C ASP A 61 19.80 17.98 26.63
N LEU A 62 20.50 19.02 26.17
CA LEU A 62 21.84 19.38 26.65
C LEU A 62 21.79 20.28 27.90
N GLY A 63 20.61 20.75 28.29
CA GLY A 63 20.40 21.68 29.38
C GLY A 63 21.01 23.06 29.12
N ASN A 64 21.32 23.77 30.20
CA ASN A 64 21.97 25.07 30.14
C ASN A 64 23.48 24.90 29.97
N LEU A 65 24.01 25.44 28.87
CA LEU A 65 25.44 25.36 28.53
C LEU A 65 26.12 26.71 28.80
N ASP A 66 27.23 26.66 29.55
CA ASP A 66 28.16 27.79 29.70
C ASP A 66 29.21 27.69 28.59
N TRP A 67 28.91 28.31 27.44
CA TRP A 67 29.69 28.15 26.22
C TRP A 67 31.18 28.43 26.40
N GLU A 68 31.54 29.51 27.11
CA GLU A 68 32.93 29.93 27.31
C GLU A 68 33.75 28.87 28.06
N ARG A 69 33.11 28.14 28.98
CA ARG A 69 33.78 27.13 29.82
C ARG A 69 33.69 25.72 29.27
N GLN A 70 32.66 25.43 28.48
CA GLN A 70 32.30 24.06 28.12
C GLN A 70 32.53 23.73 26.64
N GLN A 71 32.78 24.70 25.77
CA GLN A 71 32.89 24.48 24.31
C GLN A 71 33.73 23.27 23.90
N ASP A 72 34.86 23.03 24.59
CA ASP A 72 35.79 21.93 24.26
C ASP A 72 35.25 20.54 24.67
N HIS A 73 34.23 20.48 25.53
CA HIS A 73 33.69 19.25 26.10
C HIS A 73 32.26 18.94 25.65
N ILE A 74 31.51 19.91 25.10
CA ILE A 74 30.12 19.69 24.68
C ILE A 74 30.02 18.57 23.64
N GLY A 75 31.01 18.43 22.75
CA GLY A 75 31.06 17.35 21.77
C GLY A 75 31.06 15.96 22.40
N ASP A 76 31.91 15.74 23.41
CA ASP A 76 31.96 14.45 24.14
C ASP A 76 30.70 14.24 25.00
N MET A 77 30.19 15.30 25.65
CA MET A 77 28.93 15.25 26.40
C MET A 77 27.74 14.83 25.51
N LEU A 78 27.65 15.40 24.30
CA LEU A 78 26.61 15.06 23.33
C LEU A 78 26.69 13.58 22.92
N VAL A 79 27.91 13.08 22.66
CA VAL A 79 28.14 11.67 22.33
C VAL A 79 27.68 10.78 23.49
N GLU A 80 28.05 11.10 24.73
CA GLU A 80 27.66 10.34 25.91
C GLU A 80 26.14 10.30 26.09
N LEU A 81 25.48 11.46 25.96
CA LEU A 81 24.02 11.57 26.12
C LEU A 81 23.27 10.80 25.02
N ILE A 82 23.70 10.91 23.76
CA ILE A 82 23.10 10.15 22.65
C ILE A 82 23.26 8.65 22.90
N VAL A 83 24.47 8.18 23.21
CA VAL A 83 24.72 6.75 23.46
C VAL A 83 23.88 6.26 24.64
N LYS A 84 23.83 7.02 25.74
CA LYS A 84 23.02 6.68 26.91
C LYS A 84 21.54 6.61 26.58
N LYS A 85 21.01 7.59 25.82
CA LYS A 85 19.61 7.64 25.44
C LYS A 85 19.26 6.47 24.51
N VAL A 86 20.06 6.25 23.47
CA VAL A 86 19.91 5.15 22.50
C VAL A 86 19.94 3.79 23.21
N SER A 87 20.95 3.51 24.04
CA SER A 87 21.04 2.26 24.81
C SER A 87 19.94 2.09 25.86
N GLY A 88 19.27 3.17 26.26
CA GLY A 88 18.16 3.15 27.22
C GLY A 88 16.78 3.06 26.58
N LEU A 89 16.66 3.12 25.24
CA LEU A 89 15.38 3.00 24.57
C LEU A 89 14.82 1.57 24.75
N PRO A 90 13.53 1.41 25.10
CA PRO A 90 12.93 0.10 25.22
C PRO A 90 12.87 -0.56 23.83
N GLU A 91 13.40 -1.78 23.75
CA GLU A 91 13.25 -2.61 22.56
C GLU A 91 11.77 -2.97 22.38
N LYS A 92 11.15 -2.44 21.32
CA LYS A 92 9.79 -2.81 20.95
C LYS A 92 9.82 -3.76 19.76
N LYS A 93 9.02 -4.82 19.84
CA LYS A 93 8.62 -5.55 18.64
C LYS A 93 7.80 -4.61 17.76
N MET A 94 7.98 -4.73 16.45
CA MET A 94 7.41 -3.85 15.42
C MET A 94 5.87 -3.85 15.47
N GLU A 95 5.28 -3.08 16.39
CA GLU A 95 3.87 -2.73 16.37
C GLU A 95 3.72 -1.39 15.66
N ILE A 96 2.71 -1.29 14.79
CA ILE A 96 2.41 -0.14 13.95
C ILE A 96 2.17 1.09 14.85
N ALA A 97 3.22 1.88 15.08
CA ALA A 97 3.15 3.08 15.89
C ALA A 97 2.61 4.23 15.05
N ALA A 98 1.34 4.58 15.23
CA ALA A 98 0.70 5.72 14.55
C ALA A 98 1.10 7.11 15.11
N LYS A 99 2.14 7.20 15.95
CA LYS A 99 2.63 8.46 16.56
C LYS A 99 4.15 8.40 16.72
N ARG A 100 4.82 9.57 16.62
CA ARG A 100 6.25 9.74 16.96
C ARG A 100 6.51 9.09 18.31
N SER A 101 7.19 7.95 18.30
CA SER A 101 7.58 7.22 19.48
C SER A 101 9.08 7.32 19.60
N GLU A 102 9.59 7.71 20.77
CA GLU A 102 10.97 7.44 21.16
C GLU A 102 11.11 5.94 21.47
N ALA A 103 10.86 5.09 20.49
CA ALA A 103 11.10 3.66 20.60
C ALA A 103 12.19 3.27 19.62
N MET A 104 13.01 2.31 20.06
CA MET A 104 13.98 1.67 19.21
C MET A 104 13.39 0.36 18.70
N PHE A 105 13.57 0.11 17.42
CA PHE A 105 13.28 -1.16 16.79
C PHE A 105 14.58 -1.82 16.38
N VAL A 106 14.80 -3.03 16.86
CA VAL A 106 15.87 -3.91 16.40
C VAL A 106 15.25 -4.88 15.43
N LEU A 107 15.69 -4.85 14.17
CA LEU A 107 15.16 -5.72 13.12
C LEU A 107 16.31 -6.45 12.43
N PRO A 108 16.08 -7.62 11.81
CA PRO A 108 17.06 -8.23 10.93
C PRO A 108 17.47 -7.27 9.80
N ALA A 109 18.75 -7.27 9.40
CA ALA A 109 19.26 -6.40 8.34
C ALA A 109 18.53 -6.58 6.99
N SER A 110 18.05 -7.80 6.74
CA SER A 110 17.18 -8.13 5.59
C SER A 110 15.88 -7.32 5.56
N MET A 111 15.33 -6.93 6.72
CA MET A 111 14.08 -6.17 6.81
C MET A 111 14.19 -4.78 6.22
N ARG A 112 15.40 -4.19 6.16
CA ARG A 112 15.60 -2.86 5.58
C ARG A 112 15.06 -2.78 4.15
N GLN A 113 15.33 -3.80 3.34
CA GLN A 113 14.88 -3.83 1.94
C GLN A 113 13.36 -3.97 1.84
N TRP A 114 12.75 -4.76 2.73
CA TRP A 114 11.29 -4.94 2.79
C TRP A 114 10.55 -3.70 3.25
N LEU A 115 11.07 -3.00 4.26
CA LEU A 115 10.52 -1.72 4.69
C LEU A 115 10.61 -0.68 3.58
N ALA A 116 11.77 -0.60 2.91
CA ALA A 116 11.96 0.30 1.78
C ALA A 116 10.99 -0.02 0.62
N TRP A 117 10.82 -1.32 0.32
CA TRP A 117 9.89 -1.81 -0.69
C TRP A 117 8.44 -1.44 -0.36
N LYS A 118 8.00 -1.65 0.88
CA LYS A 118 6.65 -1.27 1.33
C LYS A 118 6.41 0.22 1.22
N GLU A 119 7.32 1.05 1.75
CA GLU A 119 7.15 2.50 1.73
C GLU A 119 7.15 3.05 0.29
N TYR A 120 8.04 2.56 -0.57
CA TYR A 120 8.04 2.89 -1.99
C TYR A 120 6.73 2.50 -2.66
N LEU A 121 6.24 1.28 -2.40
CA LEU A 121 4.98 0.84 -2.99
C LEU A 121 3.79 1.63 -2.45
N GLN A 122 3.77 2.04 -1.19
CA GLN A 122 2.65 2.80 -0.62
C GLN A 122 2.65 4.27 -1.06
N THR A 123 3.82 4.91 -1.11
CA THR A 123 3.93 6.35 -1.35
C THR A 123 4.30 6.71 -2.79
N GLY A 124 4.94 5.79 -3.51
CA GLY A 124 5.59 6.04 -4.80
C GLY A 124 6.93 6.75 -4.71
N LEU A 125 7.42 7.03 -3.50
CA LEU A 125 8.69 7.70 -3.25
C LEU A 125 9.67 6.71 -2.63
N MET A 126 10.90 6.67 -3.13
CA MET A 126 11.94 5.85 -2.52
C MET A 126 12.31 6.45 -1.16
N PRO A 127 12.25 5.69 -0.05
CA PRO A 127 12.67 6.22 1.23
C PRO A 127 14.17 6.53 1.25
N TRP A 128 14.55 7.49 2.09
CA TRP A 128 15.94 7.93 2.26
C TRP A 128 16.86 6.83 2.78
N PHE A 129 16.32 5.86 3.53
CA PHE A 129 17.04 4.66 3.97
C PHE A 129 16.96 3.51 2.95
N GLY A 130 16.41 3.78 1.77
CA GLY A 130 16.10 2.83 0.70
C GLY A 130 17.29 2.06 0.13
N THR A 131 16.98 1.27 -0.89
CA THR A 131 17.86 0.22 -1.42
C THR A 131 19.19 0.74 -1.97
N GLU A 132 20.23 -0.10 -1.88
CA GLU A 132 21.51 0.10 -2.57
C GLU A 132 21.48 -0.44 -4.00
N ALA A 133 20.39 -1.10 -4.40
CA ALA A 133 20.25 -1.68 -5.72
C ALA A 133 20.35 -0.60 -6.80
N ALA A 134 21.23 -0.83 -7.78
CA ALA A 134 21.43 0.08 -8.90
C ALA A 134 20.24 0.07 -9.86
N ASN A 135 19.45 -1.01 -9.87
CA ASN A 135 18.29 -1.19 -10.73
C ASN A 135 17.25 -2.14 -10.12
N GLN A 136 16.09 -2.22 -10.78
CA GLN A 136 14.97 -3.05 -10.38
C GLN A 136 15.33 -4.54 -10.23
N GLN A 137 16.06 -5.13 -11.17
CA GLN A 137 16.38 -6.56 -11.17
C GLN A 137 17.27 -6.95 -9.99
N GLU A 138 18.23 -6.09 -9.66
CA GLU A 138 19.07 -6.25 -8.47
C GLU A 138 18.21 -6.15 -7.20
N TRP A 139 17.30 -5.19 -7.12
CA TRP A 139 16.40 -5.05 -5.98
C TRP A 139 15.50 -6.27 -5.78
N GLU A 140 14.91 -6.79 -6.87
CA GLU A 140 14.13 -8.03 -6.87
C GLU A 140 14.95 -9.20 -6.34
N SER A 141 16.19 -9.34 -6.82
CA SER A 141 17.09 -10.41 -6.39
C SER A 141 17.41 -10.33 -4.90
N MET A 142 17.68 -9.13 -4.37
CA MET A 142 17.91 -8.91 -2.94
C MET A 142 16.68 -9.28 -2.09
N LEU A 143 15.49 -8.84 -2.51
CA LEU A 143 14.23 -9.17 -1.83
C LEU A 143 13.97 -10.68 -1.85
N LEU A 144 14.12 -11.35 -3.00
CA LEU A 144 13.92 -12.80 -3.10
C LEU A 144 14.97 -13.60 -2.32
N GLN A 145 16.23 -13.17 -2.29
CA GLN A 145 17.26 -13.79 -1.47
C GLN A 145 16.89 -13.71 0.01
N SER A 146 16.42 -12.54 0.45
CA SER A 146 15.99 -12.34 1.84
C SER A 146 14.71 -13.10 2.19
N LEU A 147 13.86 -13.43 1.22
CA LEU A 147 12.66 -14.23 1.40
C LEU A 147 12.99 -15.69 1.80
N ASN A 148 14.13 -16.20 1.35
CA ASN A 148 14.60 -17.57 1.64
C ASN A 148 15.32 -17.70 2.98
N MET A 149 15.63 -16.58 3.65
CA MET A 149 16.18 -16.59 5.00
C MET A 149 15.01 -16.78 5.97
N ASP A 150 15.15 -17.72 6.93
CA ASP A 150 14.09 -18.23 7.84
C ASP A 150 12.93 -17.24 8.01
N HIS A 151 11.79 -17.60 7.41
CA HIS A 151 10.66 -16.73 7.15
C HIS A 151 10.14 -16.01 8.41
N ASP A 152 10.62 -14.79 8.66
CA ASP A 152 10.05 -13.95 9.68
C ASP A 152 8.61 -13.60 9.29
N GLN A 153 7.67 -13.86 10.21
CA GLN A 153 6.27 -13.41 10.13
C GLN A 153 6.19 -11.91 9.78
N SER A 154 7.18 -11.11 10.17
CA SER A 154 7.29 -9.70 9.83
C SER A 154 7.34 -9.45 8.31
N THR A 155 8.13 -10.23 7.55
CA THR A 155 8.20 -10.13 6.08
C THR A 155 6.84 -10.44 5.46
N MET A 156 6.16 -11.48 5.96
CA MET A 156 4.85 -11.84 5.47
C MET A 156 3.80 -10.78 5.79
N ASN A 157 3.87 -10.15 6.97
CA ASN A 157 3.00 -9.04 7.33
C ASN A 157 3.22 -7.84 6.39
N ILE A 158 4.47 -7.52 6.05
CA ILE A 158 4.79 -6.46 5.08
C ILE A 158 4.20 -6.77 3.70
N ILE A 159 4.39 -7.99 3.21
CA ILE A 159 3.81 -8.42 1.92
C ILE A 159 2.28 -8.31 1.96
N GLN A 160 1.65 -8.77 3.04
CA GLN A 160 0.20 -8.69 3.19
C GLN A 160 -0.28 -7.23 3.23
N ASP A 161 0.39 -6.35 3.97
CA ASP A 161 0.05 -4.92 4.02
C ASP A 161 0.09 -4.27 2.63
N VAL A 162 1.13 -4.57 1.84
CA VAL A 162 1.23 -4.11 0.45
C VAL A 162 0.09 -4.67 -0.38
N LEU A 163 -0.19 -5.98 -0.26
CA LEU A 163 -1.27 -6.63 -1.01
C LEU A 163 -2.67 -6.17 -0.56
N MET A 164 -2.84 -5.59 0.62
CA MET A 164 -4.11 -5.04 1.09
C MET A 164 -4.33 -3.58 0.66
N ASN A 165 -3.29 -2.87 0.23
CA ASN A 165 -3.36 -1.48 -0.27
C ASN A 165 -3.47 -1.43 -1.80
N ALA A 166 -4.51 -0.76 -2.33
CA ALA A 166 -4.77 -0.74 -3.78
C ALA A 166 -3.71 -0.03 -4.60
N ASP A 167 -3.22 1.12 -4.15
CA ASP A 167 -2.20 1.89 -4.86
C ASP A 167 -0.86 1.15 -4.84
N ALA A 168 -0.53 0.52 -3.71
CA ALA A 168 0.67 -0.30 -3.56
C ALA A 168 0.66 -1.51 -4.50
N ARG A 169 -0.48 -2.20 -4.63
CA ARG A 169 -0.63 -3.28 -5.60
C ARG A 169 -0.46 -2.79 -7.04
N ASN A 170 -1.08 -1.68 -7.41
CA ASN A 170 -0.94 -1.15 -8.77
C ASN A 170 0.51 -0.83 -9.11
N ARG A 171 1.23 -0.24 -8.15
CA ARG A 171 2.65 0.06 -8.30
C ARG A 171 3.51 -1.20 -8.34
N LEU A 172 3.17 -2.23 -7.56
CA LEU A 172 3.83 -3.54 -7.61
C LEU A 172 3.77 -4.13 -9.03
N LEU A 173 2.59 -4.11 -9.67
CA LEU A 173 2.40 -4.59 -11.03
C LEU A 173 3.14 -3.76 -12.10
N LEU A 174 3.24 -2.45 -11.89
CA LEU A 174 3.91 -1.54 -12.82
C LEU A 174 5.43 -1.65 -12.76
N VAL A 175 5.97 -1.79 -11.55
CA VAL A 175 7.39 -1.60 -11.31
C VAL A 175 8.14 -2.91 -11.25
N PHE A 176 7.50 -4.02 -10.87
CA PHE A 176 8.22 -5.29 -10.65
C PHE A 176 7.88 -6.34 -11.70
N SER A 177 8.84 -7.25 -11.93
CA SER A 177 8.73 -8.30 -12.92
C SER A 177 7.66 -9.33 -12.55
N SER A 178 7.08 -9.96 -13.58
CA SER A 178 6.10 -11.02 -13.39
C SER A 178 6.64 -12.19 -12.56
N SER A 179 7.91 -12.56 -12.76
CA SER A 179 8.58 -13.62 -11.99
C SER A 179 8.76 -13.27 -10.51
N PHE A 180 9.07 -12.01 -10.21
CA PHE A 180 9.15 -11.55 -8.83
C PHE A 180 7.79 -11.63 -8.15
N ILE A 181 6.74 -11.08 -8.79
CA ILE A 181 5.39 -11.06 -8.24
C ILE A 181 4.87 -12.50 -8.02
N GLU A 182 5.15 -13.41 -8.94
CA GLU A 182 4.84 -14.84 -8.77
C GLU A 182 5.53 -15.41 -7.52
N SER A 183 6.81 -15.11 -7.33
CA SER A 183 7.58 -15.61 -6.19
C SER A 183 7.03 -15.10 -4.85
N ILE A 184 6.66 -13.81 -4.78
CA ILE A 184 6.00 -13.20 -3.62
C ILE A 184 4.64 -13.84 -3.35
N ALA A 185 3.85 -14.07 -4.41
CA ALA A 185 2.53 -14.68 -4.28
C ALA A 185 2.62 -16.13 -3.78
N ILE A 186 3.58 -16.92 -4.27
CA ILE A 186 3.88 -18.27 -3.76
C ILE A 186 4.27 -18.19 -2.28
N ALA A 187 5.22 -17.32 -1.94
CA ALA A 187 5.76 -17.22 -0.59
C ALA A 187 4.71 -16.77 0.45
N SER A 188 3.78 -15.89 0.06
CA SER A 188 2.71 -15.42 0.94
C SER A 188 1.63 -16.47 1.28
N GLY A 189 1.75 -17.70 0.75
CA GLY A 189 0.75 -18.75 0.92
C GLY A 189 -0.58 -18.47 0.21
N ARG A 190 -0.71 -17.33 -0.49
CA ARG A 190 -1.89 -16.96 -1.29
C ARG A 190 -1.84 -17.52 -2.72
N GLY A 191 -0.79 -18.26 -3.06
CA GLY A 191 -0.63 -19.00 -4.30
C GLY A 191 -1.52 -20.24 -4.35
N SER A 192 -2.83 -20.07 -4.55
CA SER A 192 -3.53 -21.12 -5.31
C SER A 192 -3.03 -21.04 -6.75
N ALA A 193 -2.76 -22.19 -7.38
CA ALA A 193 -2.35 -22.26 -8.78
C ALA A 193 -3.30 -21.49 -9.71
N ALA A 194 -4.57 -21.39 -9.32
CA ALA A 194 -5.61 -20.62 -10.01
C ALA A 194 -5.34 -19.11 -9.99
N ARG A 195 -4.95 -18.56 -8.84
CA ARG A 195 -4.65 -17.13 -8.69
C ARG A 195 -3.37 -16.75 -9.41
N LEU A 196 -2.36 -17.61 -9.37
CA LEU A 196 -1.10 -17.44 -10.11
C LEU A 196 -1.32 -17.55 -11.62
N GLY A 197 -2.16 -18.46 -12.08
CA GLY A 197 -2.47 -18.57 -13.51
C GLY A 197 -3.34 -17.44 -14.04
N LEU A 198 -4.22 -16.86 -13.21
CA LEU A 198 -4.93 -15.63 -13.56
C LEU A 198 -3.97 -14.43 -13.65
N LEU A 199 -3.06 -14.30 -12.69
CA LEU A 199 -2.00 -13.29 -12.72
C LEU A 199 -1.12 -13.45 -13.97
N ARG A 200 -0.74 -14.68 -14.32
CA ARG A 200 0.02 -14.98 -15.55
C ARG A 200 -0.77 -14.66 -16.82
N LEU A 201 -2.05 -15.04 -16.88
CA LEU A 201 -2.92 -14.71 -18.02
C LEU A 201 -3.01 -13.19 -18.18
N GLN A 202 -3.09 -12.47 -17.07
CA GLN A 202 -3.15 -11.02 -17.10
C GLN A 202 -1.83 -10.36 -17.51
N LEU A 203 -0.69 -10.73 -16.91
CA LEU A 203 0.60 -10.15 -17.26
C LEU A 203 0.96 -10.46 -18.72
N TRP A 204 0.59 -11.65 -19.20
CA TRP A 204 0.65 -11.99 -20.61
C TRP A 204 -0.26 -11.08 -21.45
N MET A 205 -1.51 -10.86 -21.04
CA MET A 205 -2.41 -9.95 -21.74
C MET A 205 -1.89 -8.50 -21.73
N GLU A 206 -1.31 -8.00 -20.64
CA GLU A 206 -0.71 -6.67 -20.57
C GLU A 206 0.49 -6.55 -21.52
N ALA A 207 1.33 -7.59 -21.61
CA ALA A 207 2.46 -7.63 -22.54
C ALA A 207 2.00 -7.72 -24.00
N GLU A 208 1.02 -8.59 -24.30
CA GLU A 208 0.52 -8.81 -25.66
C GLU A 208 -0.42 -7.70 -26.13
N MET A 209 -0.98 -6.93 -25.19
CA MET A 209 -1.92 -5.84 -25.43
C MET A 209 -1.29 -4.47 -25.20
N GLN A 210 0.06 -4.35 -25.22
CA GLN A 210 0.76 -3.08 -25.47
C GLN A 210 0.34 -2.40 -26.80
N MET A 211 -0.46 -3.09 -27.63
CA MET A 211 -1.13 -2.52 -28.81
C MET A 211 -2.60 -2.10 -28.59
N ALA A 212 -3.14 -2.17 -27.36
CA ALA A 212 -4.54 -1.86 -27.06
C ALA A 212 -4.72 -0.49 -26.39
N PRO A 213 -5.89 0.18 -26.57
CA PRO A 213 -6.17 1.48 -25.96
C PRO A 213 -6.17 1.45 -24.42
N ASP A 214 -5.71 2.53 -23.78
CA ASP A 214 -5.60 2.79 -22.32
C ASP A 214 -6.76 2.26 -21.43
N SER A 215 -7.97 2.17 -21.99
CA SER A 215 -9.16 1.63 -21.34
C SER A 215 -9.06 0.15 -20.94
N LEU A 216 -8.27 -0.64 -21.68
CA LEU A 216 -8.11 -2.08 -21.42
C LEU A 216 -7.14 -2.34 -20.28
N GLU A 217 -5.99 -1.67 -20.29
CA GLU A 217 -4.98 -1.83 -19.25
C GLU A 217 -5.59 -1.50 -17.88
N LYS A 218 -6.34 -0.38 -17.82
CA LYS A 218 -7.11 0.01 -16.63
C LYS A 218 -8.14 -1.05 -16.21
N THR A 219 -8.78 -1.70 -17.18
CA THR A 219 -9.77 -2.77 -16.93
C THR A 219 -9.11 -4.02 -16.38
N ALA A 220 -8.06 -4.53 -17.04
CA ALA A 220 -7.30 -5.70 -16.58
C ALA A 220 -6.74 -5.48 -15.17
N ARG A 221 -6.12 -4.31 -14.91
CA ARG A 221 -5.63 -3.91 -13.57
C ARG A 221 -6.73 -3.96 -12.51
N ASN A 222 -7.91 -3.38 -12.79
CA ASN A 222 -9.03 -3.37 -11.84
C ASN A 222 -9.53 -4.79 -11.49
N ILE A 223 -9.46 -5.71 -12.45
CA ILE A 223 -9.85 -7.10 -12.23
C ILE A 223 -8.80 -7.87 -11.42
N LEU A 224 -7.50 -7.58 -11.60
CA LEU A 224 -6.41 -8.09 -10.75
C LEU A 224 -6.59 -7.66 -9.29
N LEU A 225 -6.96 -6.38 -9.09
CA LEU A 225 -7.22 -5.87 -7.74
C LEU A 225 -8.41 -6.59 -7.10
N ALA A 226 -9.48 -6.87 -7.84
CA ALA A 226 -10.62 -7.66 -7.37
C ALA A 226 -10.20 -9.10 -7.00
N GLN A 227 -9.31 -9.69 -7.80
CA GLN A 227 -8.78 -11.05 -7.64
C GLN A 227 -7.91 -11.24 -6.40
N LEU A 228 -7.29 -10.18 -5.88
CA LEU A 228 -6.47 -10.24 -4.66
C LEU A 228 -7.30 -10.12 -3.36
N TYR A 229 -8.58 -9.77 -3.47
CA TYR A 229 -9.53 -9.76 -2.34
C TYR A 229 -10.40 -11.01 -2.23
N ASP A 230 -10.76 -11.63 -3.36
CA ASP A 230 -11.73 -12.73 -3.35
C ASP A 230 -11.06 -14.12 -3.35
N ASN A 231 -11.59 -15.05 -2.54
CA ASN A 231 -11.08 -16.42 -2.45
C ASN A 231 -11.57 -17.32 -3.60
N ASN A 232 -12.49 -16.81 -4.44
CA ASN A 232 -13.07 -17.58 -5.55
C ASN A 232 -12.51 -17.14 -6.93
N PRO A 233 -11.50 -17.84 -7.48
CA PRO A 233 -10.90 -17.51 -8.77
C PRO A 233 -11.86 -17.67 -9.96
N ALA A 234 -12.93 -18.47 -9.84
CA ALA A 234 -13.91 -18.64 -10.91
C ALA A 234 -14.77 -17.39 -11.12
N ILE A 235 -15.26 -16.77 -10.04
CA ILE A 235 -16.04 -15.52 -10.10
C ILE A 235 -15.20 -14.41 -10.72
N SER A 236 -13.96 -14.31 -10.27
CA SER A 236 -13.02 -13.33 -10.80
C SER A 236 -12.71 -13.52 -12.29
N PHE A 237 -12.58 -14.76 -12.75
CA PHE A 237 -12.43 -15.06 -14.17
C PHE A 237 -13.69 -14.71 -14.97
N ILE A 238 -14.88 -14.97 -14.43
CA ILE A 238 -16.13 -14.61 -15.10
C ILE A 238 -16.27 -13.10 -15.23
N MET A 239 -16.00 -12.34 -14.15
CA MET A 239 -16.00 -10.87 -14.18
C MET A 239 -14.96 -10.35 -15.18
N PHE A 240 -13.80 -11.00 -15.25
CA PHE A 240 -12.77 -10.66 -16.21
C PHE A 240 -13.27 -10.76 -17.66
N ILE A 241 -13.84 -11.91 -18.00
CA ILE A 241 -14.36 -12.15 -19.34
C ILE A 241 -15.56 -11.24 -19.65
N ASP A 242 -16.47 -11.01 -18.71
CA ASP A 242 -17.61 -10.09 -18.90
C ASP A 242 -17.12 -8.69 -19.30
N GLN A 243 -16.10 -8.20 -18.61
CA GLN A 243 -15.55 -6.88 -18.88
C GLN A 243 -14.78 -6.83 -20.21
N LEU A 244 -14.01 -7.87 -20.56
CA LEU A 244 -13.38 -7.98 -21.86
C LEU A 244 -14.38 -7.99 -23.01
N VAL A 245 -15.49 -8.73 -22.88
CA VAL A 245 -16.55 -8.74 -23.89
C VAL A 245 -17.22 -7.37 -24.01
N CYS A 246 -17.45 -6.69 -22.88
CA CYS A 246 -18.06 -5.36 -22.87
C CYS A 246 -17.18 -4.30 -23.53
N VAL A 247 -15.86 -4.32 -23.28
CA VAL A 247 -14.94 -3.30 -23.81
C VAL A 247 -14.44 -3.65 -25.22
N TYR A 248 -14.28 -4.93 -25.52
CA TYR A 248 -13.77 -5.44 -26.81
C TYR A 248 -14.75 -6.46 -27.40
N PRO A 249 -15.89 -6.04 -27.93
CA PRO A 249 -16.89 -6.98 -28.47
C PRO A 249 -16.39 -7.76 -29.70
N GLN A 250 -15.25 -7.40 -30.30
CA GLN A 250 -14.72 -8.08 -31.48
C GLN A 250 -14.11 -9.45 -31.16
N HIS A 251 -14.55 -10.49 -31.88
CA HIS A 251 -14.24 -11.91 -31.63
C HIS A 251 -12.77 -12.34 -31.74
N LYS A 252 -11.83 -11.47 -32.11
CA LYS A 252 -10.42 -11.87 -32.33
C LYS A 252 -9.75 -12.37 -31.05
N TRP A 253 -9.94 -11.69 -29.92
CA TRP A 253 -9.37 -12.12 -28.64
C TRP A 253 -10.07 -13.37 -28.10
N LEU A 254 -11.37 -13.55 -28.36
CA LEU A 254 -12.11 -14.76 -27.97
C LEU A 254 -11.53 -16.01 -28.62
N LYS A 255 -11.16 -15.93 -29.91
CA LYS A 255 -10.52 -17.04 -30.62
C LYS A 255 -9.14 -17.37 -30.02
N THR A 256 -8.36 -16.35 -29.68
CA THR A 256 -7.07 -16.52 -28.99
C THR A 256 -7.25 -17.14 -27.61
N LEU A 257 -8.23 -16.66 -26.83
CA LEU A 257 -8.60 -17.21 -25.52
C LEU A 257 -9.05 -18.67 -25.62
N GLY A 258 -9.86 -19.01 -26.63
CA GLY A 258 -10.28 -20.39 -26.90
C GLY A 258 -9.10 -21.33 -27.17
N ASN A 259 -8.11 -20.85 -27.92
CA ASN A 259 -6.88 -21.61 -28.19
C ASN A 259 -6.03 -21.80 -26.93
N MET A 260 -6.03 -20.83 -26.00
CA MET A 260 -5.31 -20.90 -24.72
C MET A 260 -5.92 -21.86 -23.70
N ILE A 261 -7.16 -22.31 -23.90
CA ILE A 261 -7.86 -23.21 -22.98
C ILE A 261 -7.68 -24.69 -23.37
N ASN A 262 -7.24 -24.92 -24.61
CA ASN A 262 -6.88 -26.22 -25.14
C ASN A 262 -5.41 -26.73 -24.94
N PRO A 263 -4.49 -26.09 -24.16
CA PRO A 263 -3.20 -26.66 -23.76
C PRO A 263 -3.07 -26.97 -22.24
N PRO A 264 -1.96 -27.62 -21.79
CA PRO A 264 -1.75 -28.02 -20.39
C PRO A 264 -1.76 -26.89 -19.36
N VAL A 265 -1.50 -25.64 -19.76
CA VAL A 265 -1.46 -24.48 -18.86
C VAL A 265 -2.82 -24.20 -18.22
N PHE A 266 -3.91 -24.35 -18.96
CA PHE A 266 -5.26 -24.14 -18.40
C PHE A 266 -5.62 -25.24 -17.38
N THR A 267 -5.12 -26.45 -17.63
CA THR A 267 -5.37 -27.62 -16.76
C THR A 267 -4.57 -27.61 -15.46
N THR A 268 -3.44 -26.91 -15.41
CA THR A 268 -2.62 -26.77 -14.19
C THR A 268 -3.08 -25.64 -13.29
N VAL A 269 -3.81 -24.67 -13.85
CA VAL A 269 -4.23 -23.45 -13.15
C VAL A 269 -5.55 -23.65 -12.42
N PHE A 270 -6.58 -24.18 -13.06
CA PHE A 270 -7.91 -24.29 -12.45
C PHE A 270 -8.19 -25.72 -11.97
N PRO A 271 -8.86 -25.93 -10.82
CA PRO A 271 -9.45 -27.22 -10.48
C PRO A 271 -10.35 -27.75 -11.61
N GLN A 272 -10.37 -29.07 -11.82
CA GLN A 272 -11.08 -29.70 -12.94
C GLN A 272 -12.57 -29.31 -13.03
N ALA A 273 -13.22 -29.10 -11.87
CA ALA A 273 -14.60 -28.62 -11.79
C ALA A 273 -14.76 -27.21 -12.40
N ILE A 274 -13.84 -26.29 -12.09
CA ILE A 274 -13.83 -24.92 -12.61
C ILE A 274 -13.46 -24.93 -14.10
N GLN A 275 -12.53 -25.79 -14.53
CA GLN A 275 -12.15 -25.92 -15.94
C GLN A 275 -13.35 -26.26 -16.82
N LYS A 276 -14.21 -27.18 -16.38
CA LYS A 276 -15.42 -27.58 -17.12
C LYS A 276 -16.36 -26.38 -17.31
N THR A 277 -16.59 -25.61 -16.24
CA THR A 277 -17.42 -24.41 -16.27
C THR A 277 -16.86 -23.35 -17.22
N ILE A 278 -15.56 -23.05 -17.12
CA ILE A 278 -14.90 -22.07 -17.98
C ILE A 278 -14.88 -22.53 -19.45
N ARG A 279 -14.63 -23.81 -19.72
CA ARG A 279 -14.64 -24.35 -21.08
C ARG A 279 -16.04 -24.30 -21.69
N HIS A 280 -17.07 -24.65 -20.92
CA HIS A 280 -18.46 -24.53 -21.35
C HIS A 280 -18.81 -23.07 -21.67
N PHE A 281 -18.38 -22.17 -20.80
CA PHE A 281 -18.56 -20.74 -20.97
C PHE A 281 -17.92 -20.19 -22.25
N ILE A 282 -16.68 -20.59 -22.52
CA ILE A 282 -15.94 -20.07 -23.68
C ILE A 282 -16.38 -20.73 -24.99
N ASN A 283 -16.76 -22.00 -24.95
CA ASN A 283 -17.41 -22.63 -26.09
C ASN A 283 -18.75 -21.94 -26.41
N ALA A 284 -19.50 -21.49 -25.40
CA ALA A 284 -20.69 -20.70 -25.62
C ALA A 284 -20.39 -19.31 -26.20
N LEU A 285 -19.30 -18.66 -25.77
CA LEU A 285 -18.81 -17.40 -26.35
C LEU A 285 -18.36 -17.52 -27.80
N LEU A 286 -17.78 -18.66 -28.17
CA LEU A 286 -17.27 -18.94 -29.51
C LEU A 286 -18.35 -19.48 -30.46
N SER A 287 -19.51 -19.86 -29.93
CA SER A 287 -20.67 -20.26 -30.73
C SER A 287 -21.17 -19.07 -31.56
N PRO A 288 -21.55 -19.25 -32.84
CA PRO A 288 -22.04 -18.18 -33.73
C PRO A 288 -23.43 -17.63 -33.34
N ALA A 289 -23.85 -17.83 -32.10
CA ALA A 289 -25.17 -17.46 -31.61
C ALA A 289 -25.34 -15.93 -31.48
N PRO A 290 -26.53 -15.38 -31.74
CA PRO A 290 -26.81 -13.96 -31.59
C PRO A 290 -26.57 -13.51 -30.13
N GLU A 291 -26.14 -12.25 -29.96
CA GLU A 291 -25.78 -11.59 -28.69
C GLU A 291 -26.76 -11.82 -27.51
N THR A 292 -28.01 -12.14 -27.81
CA THR A 292 -29.08 -12.54 -26.87
C THR A 292 -28.86 -13.91 -26.21
N GLU A 293 -28.34 -14.91 -26.92
CA GLU A 293 -27.97 -16.20 -26.33
C GLU A 293 -26.72 -16.07 -25.46
N PHE A 294 -25.78 -15.20 -25.82
CA PHE A 294 -24.59 -14.92 -25.02
C PHE A 294 -24.94 -14.41 -23.61
N ARG A 295 -25.83 -13.42 -23.51
CA ARG A 295 -26.31 -12.88 -22.22
C ARG A 295 -27.07 -13.92 -21.39
N THR A 296 -27.73 -14.86 -22.05
CA THR A 296 -28.48 -15.96 -21.42
C THR A 296 -27.53 -17.03 -20.90
N THR A 297 -26.48 -17.36 -21.65
CA THR A 297 -25.46 -18.32 -21.23
C THR A 297 -24.60 -17.81 -20.09
N ILE A 298 -24.19 -16.53 -20.09
CA ILE A 298 -23.53 -15.91 -18.93
C ILE A 298 -24.44 -16.07 -17.70
N ARG A 299 -25.72 -15.68 -17.82
CA ARG A 299 -26.69 -15.77 -16.72
C ARG A 299 -26.80 -17.19 -16.19
N ASN A 300 -26.95 -18.19 -17.06
CA ASN A 300 -27.09 -19.59 -16.68
C ASN A 300 -25.82 -20.15 -16.01
N ILE A 301 -24.64 -19.72 -16.43
CA ILE A 301 -23.36 -20.15 -15.85
C ILE A 301 -23.13 -19.46 -14.50
N THR A 302 -23.45 -18.19 -14.41
CA THR A 302 -23.42 -17.42 -13.16
C THR A 302 -24.38 -18.01 -12.13
N ASP A 303 -25.59 -18.43 -12.54
CA ASP A 303 -26.56 -19.12 -11.69
C ASP A 303 -26.10 -20.54 -11.30
N ALA A 304 -25.22 -21.18 -12.08
CA ALA A 304 -24.68 -22.52 -11.80
C ALA A 304 -23.43 -22.54 -10.89
N VAL A 305 -22.78 -21.40 -10.65
CA VAL A 305 -21.56 -21.28 -9.81
C VAL A 305 -21.89 -21.11 -8.31
N GLU A 306 -23.14 -21.38 -7.90
CA GLU A 306 -23.58 -21.39 -6.49
C GLU A 306 -22.80 -22.39 -5.61
N LEU A 307 -21.66 -21.98 -5.04
CA LEU A 307 -21.07 -22.57 -3.83
C LEU A 307 -20.24 -21.49 -3.07
N GLU A 308 -20.78 -21.09 -1.91
CA GLU A 308 -20.22 -20.27 -0.82
C GLU A 308 -20.52 -18.75 -0.74
N PRO A 309 -20.85 -18.22 0.47
CA PRO A 309 -21.76 -17.08 0.61
C PRO A 309 -21.11 -15.90 1.36
N HIS A 310 -20.15 -15.18 0.77
CA HIS A 310 -19.67 -13.91 1.32
C HIS A 310 -19.35 -12.90 0.21
N PHE A 311 -20.23 -11.92 -0.01
CA PHE A 311 -20.01 -10.85 -1.00
C PHE A 311 -20.54 -9.51 -0.47
N SER A 312 -19.77 -8.42 -0.65
CA SER A 312 -20.16 -7.04 -0.27
C SER A 312 -20.00 -6.10 -1.47
N SER A 313 -21.07 -5.39 -1.83
CA SER A 313 -21.11 -4.53 -3.02
C SER A 313 -20.45 -3.16 -2.86
N LYS A 314 -20.13 -2.75 -1.62
CA LYS A 314 -19.53 -1.43 -1.36
C LYS A 314 -18.11 -1.26 -1.90
N ALA A 315 -17.44 -2.34 -2.29
CA ALA A 315 -16.05 -2.29 -2.78
C ALA A 315 -15.90 -1.86 -4.25
N PHE A 316 -16.99 -1.83 -5.04
CA PHE A 316 -16.91 -1.71 -6.50
C PHE A 316 -17.74 -0.54 -7.06
N GLY A 317 -17.41 0.70 -6.68
CA GLY A 317 -18.08 1.94 -7.10
C GLY A 317 -18.10 2.26 -8.61
N ILE A 318 -17.94 1.27 -9.49
CA ILE A 318 -17.84 1.42 -10.95
C ILE A 318 -18.87 0.55 -11.69
N ILE A 319 -19.55 -0.38 -11.02
CA ILE A 319 -20.50 -1.29 -11.69
C ILE A 319 -21.92 -0.72 -11.57
N ASP A 320 -22.45 -0.16 -12.66
CA ASP A 320 -23.89 0.12 -12.77
C ASP A 320 -24.65 -1.21 -12.71
N GLU A 321 -25.26 -1.49 -11.55
CA GLU A 321 -26.01 -2.71 -11.22
C GLU A 321 -27.07 -3.07 -12.30
N LYS A 322 -27.49 -2.09 -13.12
CA LYS A 322 -28.51 -2.29 -14.14
C LYS A 322 -27.95 -2.49 -15.54
N LYS A 323 -26.72 -2.06 -15.84
CA LYS A 323 -26.18 -2.05 -17.22
C LYS A 323 -25.25 -3.21 -17.54
N THR A 324 -24.46 -3.70 -16.59
CA THR A 324 -23.52 -4.81 -16.84
C THR A 324 -24.12 -6.15 -16.42
N ILE A 325 -23.58 -7.26 -16.94
CA ILE A 325 -24.08 -8.59 -16.58
C ILE A 325 -23.65 -8.94 -15.15
N ALA A 326 -22.40 -8.62 -14.78
CA ALA A 326 -21.91 -8.68 -13.41
C ALA A 326 -22.73 -7.79 -12.44
N GLY A 327 -23.12 -6.58 -12.85
CA GLY A 327 -23.95 -5.68 -12.06
C GLY A 327 -25.33 -6.25 -11.74
N ARG A 328 -25.97 -6.88 -12.73
CA ARG A 328 -27.27 -7.55 -12.53
C ARG A 328 -27.16 -8.80 -11.67
N TYR A 329 -26.03 -9.51 -11.72
CA TYR A 329 -25.74 -10.62 -10.80
C TYR A 329 -25.54 -10.13 -9.37
N ILE A 330 -24.68 -9.14 -9.15
CA ILE A 330 -24.45 -8.53 -7.84
C ILE A 330 -25.76 -7.97 -7.27
N GLY A 331 -26.55 -7.27 -8.08
CA GLY A 331 -27.88 -6.80 -7.70
C GLY A 331 -28.82 -7.92 -7.25
N LYS A 332 -28.90 -9.02 -8.02
CA LYS A 332 -29.68 -10.21 -7.62
C LYS A 332 -29.17 -10.86 -6.33
N GLN A 333 -27.85 -10.93 -6.10
CA GLN A 333 -27.27 -11.47 -4.87
C GLN A 333 -27.55 -10.57 -3.67
N LEU A 334 -27.45 -9.25 -3.83
CA LEU A 334 -27.82 -8.28 -2.79
C LEU A 334 -29.32 -8.32 -2.50
N ASP A 335 -30.17 -8.51 -3.50
CA ASP A 335 -31.61 -8.64 -3.30
C ASP A 335 -31.96 -9.95 -2.58
N ARG A 336 -31.26 -11.05 -2.87
CA ARG A 336 -31.36 -12.33 -2.12
C ARG A 336 -30.85 -12.19 -0.68
N GLN A 337 -29.74 -11.49 -0.45
CA GLN A 337 -29.24 -11.18 0.89
C GLN A 337 -30.17 -10.24 1.66
N ARG A 338 -30.75 -9.23 1.00
CA ARG A 338 -31.75 -8.34 1.57
C ARG A 338 -33.05 -9.06 1.86
N ALA A 339 -33.45 -10.03 1.05
CA ALA A 339 -34.60 -10.89 1.29
C ALA A 339 -34.39 -11.78 2.51
N THR A 340 -33.27 -12.51 2.57
CA THR A 340 -32.92 -13.36 3.73
C THR A 340 -32.67 -12.57 5.01
N THR A 341 -32.11 -11.35 4.89
CA THR A 341 -31.92 -10.43 6.01
C THR A 341 -33.25 -9.79 6.42
N LYS A 342 -34.14 -9.42 5.49
CA LYS A 342 -35.52 -9.00 5.82
C LYS A 342 -36.28 -10.11 6.52
N GLU A 343 -36.12 -11.35 6.12
CA GLU A 343 -36.77 -12.52 6.72
C GLU A 343 -36.25 -12.80 8.13
N LYS A 344 -34.93 -12.68 8.35
CA LYS A 344 -34.29 -12.72 9.68
C LYS A 344 -34.65 -11.50 10.55
N VAL A 345 -34.78 -10.31 9.97
CA VAL A 345 -35.17 -9.09 10.69
C VAL A 345 -36.67 -9.09 11.00
N LEU A 346 -37.54 -9.68 10.16
CA LEU A 346 -38.96 -9.86 10.46
C LEU A 346 -39.15 -10.87 11.61
N SER A 347 -38.41 -11.98 11.60
CA SER A 347 -38.46 -12.98 12.67
C SER A 347 -37.82 -12.48 13.98
N THR A 348 -36.86 -11.56 13.90
CA THR A 348 -36.24 -10.92 15.07
C THR A 348 -37.06 -9.74 15.59
N LYS A 349 -37.72 -8.95 14.73
CA LYS A 349 -38.66 -7.88 15.14
C LYS A 349 -39.89 -8.45 15.83
N GLN A 350 -40.47 -9.55 15.34
CA GLN A 350 -41.55 -10.26 16.06
C GLN A 350 -41.13 -10.79 17.44
N LYS A 351 -39.81 -10.93 17.69
CA LYS A 351 -39.24 -11.33 18.99
C LYS A 351 -38.78 -10.15 19.87
N GLN A 352 -38.56 -8.97 19.29
CA GLN A 352 -38.04 -7.78 19.98
C GLN A 352 -39.09 -6.68 20.24
N GLU A 353 -40.25 -6.71 19.56
CA GLU A 353 -41.39 -5.82 19.84
C GLU A 353 -42.11 -6.15 21.17
N GLN A 354 -41.69 -7.22 21.86
CA GLN A 354 -42.10 -7.51 23.24
C GLN A 354 -41.12 -6.99 24.32
N VAL A 355 -39.98 -6.37 23.97
CA VAL A 355 -38.92 -6.09 24.98
C VAL A 355 -38.36 -4.65 25.02
N LEU A 356 -38.54 -3.77 24.04
CA LEU A 356 -37.98 -2.41 24.14
C LEU A 356 -38.99 -1.28 23.86
N ILE A 357 -39.76 -0.94 24.88
CA ILE A 357 -40.18 0.44 25.15
C ILE A 357 -39.34 0.90 26.35
N SER A 358 -38.13 1.39 26.11
CA SER A 358 -37.44 2.36 26.98
C SER A 358 -36.18 2.86 26.28
N GLU A 359 -35.97 4.17 26.37
CA GLU A 359 -34.71 4.90 26.16
C GLU A 359 -34.18 5.10 24.74
N LYS A 360 -34.53 6.28 24.20
CA LYS A 360 -33.63 7.08 23.35
C LYS A 360 -33.81 8.58 23.65
N GLU A 361 -32.80 9.17 24.28
CA GLU A 361 -32.54 10.61 24.27
C GLU A 361 -31.03 10.88 24.12
N GLY A 362 -30.72 11.93 23.33
CA GLY A 362 -29.44 12.67 23.23
C GLY A 362 -28.24 11.93 22.63
N THR A 363 -27.41 12.51 21.76
CA THR A 363 -26.95 13.90 21.70
C THR A 363 -26.64 14.33 20.25
N SER A 364 -27.04 15.57 19.92
CA SER A 364 -26.45 16.37 18.84
C SER A 364 -25.32 17.20 19.42
N GLY A 365 -24.18 17.27 18.72
CA GLY A 365 -23.10 18.19 19.06
C GLY A 365 -22.35 18.57 17.78
N ASP A 366 -22.56 19.82 17.35
CA ASP A 366 -21.74 20.53 16.37
C ASP A 366 -20.32 20.75 16.94
N GLU A 367 -19.45 19.74 16.84
CA GLU A 367 -18.02 19.93 17.09
C GLU A 367 -17.26 20.09 15.77
N PRO A 368 -16.46 21.17 15.62
CA PRO A 368 -15.64 21.37 14.43
C PRO A 368 -14.54 20.30 14.33
N LEU A 369 -14.41 19.74 13.13
CA LEU A 369 -13.46 18.69 12.81
C LEU A 369 -12.02 19.25 12.81
N TYR A 370 -11.23 18.94 13.83
CA TYR A 370 -9.80 19.23 13.86
C TYR A 370 -8.99 18.10 13.22
N VAL A 371 -8.24 18.40 12.15
CA VAL A 371 -7.28 17.47 11.55
C VAL A 371 -5.86 17.94 11.86
N PRO A 372 -5.10 17.25 12.72
CA PRO A 372 -3.69 17.57 12.93
C PRO A 372 -2.89 17.24 11.64
N TYR A 373 -1.95 18.13 11.27
CA TYR A 373 -1.06 18.02 10.10
C TYR A 373 -1.66 18.33 8.72
N ALA A 374 -2.62 19.26 8.62
CA ALA A 374 -2.94 19.90 7.34
C ALA A 374 -1.79 20.84 6.92
N GLY A 375 -0.70 20.28 6.41
CA GLY A 375 0.34 21.03 5.71
C GLY A 375 -0.11 21.35 4.30
N LEU A 376 -0.08 22.63 3.92
CA LEU A 376 -0.36 23.05 2.54
C LEU A 376 0.92 22.89 1.72
N VAL A 377 0.94 21.93 0.78
CA VAL A 377 2.03 21.81 -0.21
C VAL A 377 1.66 22.64 -1.42
N ILE A 378 2.31 23.79 -1.61
CA ILE A 378 2.17 24.61 -2.81
C ILE A 378 3.37 24.32 -3.71
N ALA A 379 3.14 23.77 -4.90
CA ALA A 379 4.22 23.60 -5.88
C ALA A 379 4.68 24.97 -6.40
N ALA A 380 5.98 25.12 -6.66
CA ALA A 380 6.61 26.38 -7.07
C ALA A 380 5.87 27.19 -8.17
N PRO A 381 5.27 26.56 -9.20
CA PRO A 381 4.52 27.30 -10.23
C PRO A 381 3.27 28.02 -9.73
N PHE A 382 2.71 27.61 -8.59
CA PHE A 382 1.47 28.18 -8.03
C PHE A 382 1.72 29.22 -6.94
N LEU A 383 2.97 29.42 -6.51
CA LEU A 383 3.31 30.44 -5.51
C LEU A 383 2.88 31.86 -5.91
N PRO A 384 3.06 32.32 -7.17
CA PRO A 384 2.64 33.67 -7.56
C PRO A 384 1.12 33.87 -7.41
N VAL A 385 0.33 32.93 -7.92
CA VAL A 385 -1.14 32.98 -7.84
C VAL A 385 -1.60 32.90 -6.39
N PHE A 386 -1.00 32.03 -5.59
CA PHE A 386 -1.32 31.92 -4.17
C PHE A 386 -1.09 33.24 -3.43
N PHE A 387 0.12 33.83 -3.53
CA PHE A 387 0.45 35.08 -2.84
C PHE A 387 -0.40 36.27 -3.29
N GLU A 388 -0.76 36.32 -4.56
CA GLU A 388 -1.68 37.33 -5.09
C GLU A 388 -3.11 37.14 -4.56
N THR A 389 -3.57 35.88 -4.49
CA THR A 389 -4.90 35.53 -3.96
C THR A 389 -5.04 35.87 -2.47
N ILE A 390 -3.99 35.69 -1.68
CA ILE A 390 -4.00 36.05 -0.25
C ILE A 390 -3.54 37.49 0.03
N GLY A 391 -3.34 38.29 -1.03
CA GLY A 391 -3.02 39.72 -0.93
C GLY A 391 -1.63 40.05 -0.39
N LEU A 392 -0.70 39.08 -0.37
CA LEU A 392 0.69 39.29 0.04
C LEU A 392 1.54 39.88 -1.07
N THR A 393 1.15 39.68 -2.33
CA THR A 393 1.81 40.29 -3.50
C THR A 393 0.82 41.02 -4.38
N ASP A 394 1.28 42.03 -5.09
CA ASP A 394 0.55 42.75 -6.14
C ASP A 394 1.46 42.85 -7.37
N ALA A 395 1.02 42.33 -8.51
CA ALA A 395 1.82 42.24 -9.74
C ALA A 395 3.21 41.59 -9.52
N GLY A 396 3.28 40.57 -8.65
CA GLY A 396 4.52 39.85 -8.33
C GLY A 396 5.47 40.58 -7.37
N ILE A 397 5.05 41.70 -6.77
CA ILE A 397 5.84 42.44 -5.77
C ILE A 397 5.19 42.26 -4.40
N PHE A 398 5.98 41.89 -3.38
CA PHE A 398 5.48 41.76 -2.01
C PHE A 398 5.05 43.11 -1.44
N ARG A 399 3.89 43.15 -0.80
CA ARG A 399 3.43 44.31 -0.05
C ARG A 399 4.17 44.34 1.28
N ASN A 400 4.83 45.47 1.60
CA ASN A 400 5.37 45.68 2.94
C ASN A 400 4.20 45.84 3.93
N ALA A 401 4.34 45.26 5.12
CA ALA A 401 3.30 45.27 6.14
C ALA A 401 3.00 46.66 6.75
N ASP A 402 3.72 47.71 6.33
CA ASP A 402 3.66 49.07 6.89
C ASP A 402 3.15 50.12 5.88
N ALA A 403 2.20 49.78 5.01
CA ALA A 403 1.56 50.73 4.08
C ALA A 403 0.03 50.73 4.18
#